data_AF-A0A497LXW7-F1
#
_entry.id   AF-A0A497LXW7-F1
#
_cell.length_a   1.000
_cell.length_b   1.000
_cell.length_c   1.000
_cell.angle_alpha   90.00
_cell.angle_beta   90.00
_cell.angle_gamma   90.00
#
_symmetry.space_group_name_H-M   'P 1'
#
loop_
_entity.id
_entity.type
_entity.pdbx_description
1 polymer ?
#
loop_
_entity_poly.entity_id
_entity_poly.type
_entity_poly.pdbx_seq_one_letter_code
_entity_poly.pdbx_strand_id
1 'polypeptide(L)'
;MKKEDLKTKVSKYMSYLLRHNPEDLKMDSQGFVDLEDLIKKLKEKFQIDRNLIFEIVRKSERKRFEIKNGKIRALYGHSIPVKLKLKEDRTVKVLYHGTTPEAAAKILKTGIKPMKRKWVHLSPTIEIAKQIALRRTNNQQ
;
A
#
# COMPACT_ATOMS: atom_id res chain seq x y z
N MET A 1 -11.63 21.85 -2.39
CA MET A 1 -11.15 20.49 -2.68
C MET A 1 -10.00 20.56 -3.69
N LYS A 2 -8.76 20.19 -3.33
CA LYS A 2 -7.67 20.11 -4.31
C LYS A 2 -7.99 18.99 -5.30
N LYS A 3 -8.05 19.32 -6.59
CA LYS A 3 -8.25 18.35 -7.69
C LYS A 3 -7.17 17.27 -7.55
N GLU A 4 -7.56 16.02 -7.38
CA GLU A 4 -6.60 14.94 -7.18
C GLU A 4 -5.79 14.72 -8.48
N ASP A 5 -4.47 14.89 -8.39
CA ASP A 5 -3.55 14.74 -9.52
C ASP A 5 -3.61 13.31 -10.11
N LEU A 6 -3.45 13.21 -11.43
CA LEU A 6 -3.54 11.95 -12.18
C LEU A 6 -2.65 10.87 -11.59
N LYS A 7 -1.41 11.22 -11.18
CA LYS A 7 -0.48 10.29 -10.51
C LYS A 7 -1.07 9.65 -9.27
N THR A 8 -1.81 10.42 -8.48
CA THR A 8 -2.41 9.92 -7.24
C THR A 8 -3.55 8.95 -7.55
N LYS A 9 -4.39 9.25 -8.54
CA LYS A 9 -5.46 8.35 -9.01
C LYS A 9 -4.90 7.03 -9.53
N VAL A 10 -3.88 7.09 -10.37
CA VAL A 10 -3.19 5.89 -10.90
C VAL A 10 -2.57 5.08 -9.77
N SER A 11 -1.84 5.73 -8.85
CA SER A 11 -1.22 5.05 -7.70
C SER A 11 -2.25 4.37 -6.77
N LYS A 12 -3.40 5.00 -6.56
CA LYS A 12 -4.53 4.42 -5.81
C LYS A 12 -5.09 3.19 -6.52
N TYR A 13 -5.30 3.27 -7.83
CA TYR A 13 -5.83 2.14 -8.61
C TYR A 13 -4.85 0.97 -8.70
N MET A 14 -3.55 1.24 -8.92
CA MET A 14 -2.49 0.23 -8.80
C MET A 14 -2.50 -0.43 -7.42
N SER A 15 -2.66 0.35 -6.35
CA SER A 15 -2.75 -0.19 -4.99
C SER A 15 -3.99 -1.08 -4.81
N TYR A 16 -5.10 -0.77 -5.45
CA TYR A 16 -6.31 -1.60 -5.44
C TYR A 16 -6.06 -2.93 -6.16
N LEU A 17 -5.58 -2.88 -7.41
CA LEU A 17 -5.31 -4.07 -8.21
C LEU A 17 -4.31 -5.02 -7.52
N LEU A 18 -3.22 -4.47 -7.00
CA LEU A 18 -2.13 -5.26 -6.43
C LEU A 18 -2.36 -5.71 -4.98
N ARG A 19 -3.39 -5.22 -4.28
CA ARG A 19 -3.60 -5.53 -2.85
C ARG A 19 -4.97 -6.14 -2.53
N HIS A 20 -5.96 -5.86 -3.35
CA HIS A 20 -7.36 -6.07 -2.99
C HIS A 20 -8.11 -6.91 -4.02
N ASN A 21 -7.98 -6.58 -5.30
CA ASN A 21 -8.65 -7.32 -6.35
C ASN A 21 -7.83 -7.17 -7.64
N PRO A 22 -7.07 -8.21 -8.05
CA PRO A 22 -6.31 -8.16 -9.30
C PRO A 22 -7.20 -8.14 -10.55
N GLU A 23 -8.51 -8.31 -10.40
CA GLU A 23 -9.47 -8.47 -11.50
C GLU A 23 -9.05 -9.66 -12.38
N ASP A 24 -8.69 -9.39 -13.63
CA ASP A 24 -8.24 -10.33 -14.65
C ASP A 24 -6.70 -10.50 -14.68
N LEU A 25 -5.95 -9.76 -13.86
CA LEU A 25 -4.51 -9.91 -13.78
C LEU A 25 -4.12 -11.24 -13.12
N LYS A 26 -3.23 -11.98 -13.78
CA LYS A 26 -2.67 -13.23 -13.23
C LYS A 26 -1.64 -12.91 -12.15
N MET A 27 -2.09 -12.93 -10.90
CA MET A 27 -1.24 -12.72 -9.73
C MET A 27 -0.68 -14.05 -9.21
N ASP A 28 0.63 -14.12 -9.02
CA ASP A 28 1.27 -15.28 -8.41
C ASP A 28 1.15 -15.30 -6.88
N SER A 29 1.57 -16.41 -6.26
CA SER A 29 1.51 -16.59 -4.81
C SER A 29 2.31 -15.54 -4.01
N GLN A 30 3.24 -14.82 -4.63
CA GLN A 30 4.05 -13.76 -4.00
C GLN A 30 3.51 -12.35 -4.28
N GLY A 31 2.37 -12.24 -4.97
CA GLY A 31 1.72 -10.97 -5.29
C GLY A 31 2.21 -10.32 -6.58
N PHE A 32 3.06 -10.99 -7.37
CA PHE A 32 3.54 -10.44 -8.65
C PHE A 32 2.52 -10.63 -9.76
N VAL A 33 2.37 -9.61 -10.59
CA VAL A 33 1.68 -9.64 -11.89
C VAL A 33 2.67 -9.23 -12.98
N ASP A 34 2.37 -9.59 -14.23
CA ASP A 34 3.15 -9.09 -15.37
C ASP A 34 3.03 -7.56 -15.49
N LEU A 35 4.16 -6.89 -15.73
CA LEU A 35 4.19 -5.42 -15.80
C LEU A 35 3.45 -4.90 -17.03
N GLU A 36 3.56 -5.57 -18.18
CA GLU A 36 2.89 -5.14 -19.42
C GLU A 36 1.38 -5.34 -19.30
N ASP A 37 0.92 -6.45 -18.70
CA ASP A 37 -0.50 -6.67 -18.43
C ASP A 37 -1.07 -5.56 -17.52
N LEU A 38 -0.34 -5.19 -16.46
CA LEU A 38 -0.75 -4.08 -15.59
C LEU A 38 -0.78 -2.76 -16.37
N ILE A 39 0.25 -2.44 -17.18
CA ILE A 39 0.28 -1.21 -17.98
C ILE A 39 -0.92 -1.14 -18.91
N LYS A 40 -1.24 -2.24 -19.61
CA LYS A 40 -2.39 -2.34 -20.51
C LYS A 40 -3.69 -2.07 -19.75
N LYS A 41 -3.89 -2.72 -18.61
CA LYS A 41 -5.06 -2.52 -17.74
C LYS A 41 -5.20 -1.07 -17.25
N LEU A 42 -4.10 -0.41 -16.92
CA LEU A 42 -4.11 0.99 -16.50
C LEU A 42 -4.50 1.93 -17.65
N LYS A 43 -4.03 1.64 -18.87
CA LYS A 43 -4.33 2.44 -20.08
C LYS A 43 -5.80 2.37 -20.50
N GLU A 44 -6.51 1.29 -20.17
CA GLU A 44 -7.97 1.19 -20.38
C GLU A 44 -8.74 2.25 -19.59
N LYS A 45 -8.19 2.68 -18.44
CA LYS A 45 -8.86 3.61 -17.52
C LYS A 45 -8.27 5.02 -17.50
N PHE A 46 -6.98 5.16 -17.83
CA PHE A 46 -6.25 6.41 -17.73
C PHE A 46 -5.43 6.67 -18.99
N GLN A 47 -5.43 7.91 -19.49
CA GLN A 47 -4.54 8.35 -20.56
C GLN A 47 -3.13 8.56 -20.00
N ILE A 48 -2.34 7.49 -19.96
CA ILE A 48 -1.00 7.48 -19.34
C ILE A 48 0.03 6.80 -20.24
N ASP A 49 1.29 7.18 -20.04
CA ASP A 49 2.43 6.50 -20.62
C ASP A 49 3.10 5.54 -19.63
N ARG A 50 4.05 4.76 -20.13
CA ARG A 50 4.83 3.83 -19.30
C ARG A 50 5.74 4.58 -18.30
N ASN A 51 6.21 5.77 -18.67
CA ASN A 51 7.11 6.57 -17.84
C ASN A 51 6.44 6.99 -16.53
N LEU A 52 5.15 7.35 -16.57
CA LEU A 52 4.37 7.69 -15.39
C LEU A 52 4.34 6.54 -14.38
N ILE A 53 4.21 5.30 -14.85
CA ILE A 53 4.15 4.12 -13.99
C ILE A 53 5.50 3.91 -13.31
N PHE A 54 6.60 3.99 -14.06
CA PHE A 54 7.94 3.93 -13.46
C PHE A 54 8.19 5.08 -12.49
N GLU A 55 7.70 6.28 -12.78
CA GLU A 55 7.79 7.42 -11.86
C GLU A 55 7.03 7.15 -10.56
N ILE A 56 5.80 6.62 -10.63
CA ILE A 56 5.00 6.25 -9.45
C ILE A 56 5.72 5.21 -8.59
N VAL A 57 6.37 4.22 -9.22
CA VAL A 57 7.14 3.19 -8.51
C VAL A 57 8.39 3.79 -7.85
N ARG A 58 9.14 4.64 -8.56
CA ARG A 58 10.40 5.24 -8.08
C ARG A 58 10.19 6.33 -7.02
N LYS A 59 9.26 7.25 -7.24
CA LYS A 59 9.02 8.42 -6.37
C LYS A 59 8.09 8.13 -5.20
N SER A 60 7.67 6.89 -5.00
CA SER A 60 6.86 6.56 -3.83
C SER A 60 7.70 6.70 -2.57
N GLU A 61 7.47 7.77 -1.78
CA GLU A 61 8.14 8.03 -0.48
C GLU A 61 8.13 6.80 0.44
N ARG A 62 7.14 5.92 0.27
CA ARG A 62 6.92 4.74 1.11
C ARG A 62 7.20 3.42 0.40
N LYS A 63 7.97 3.45 -0.72
CA LYS A 63 8.26 2.30 -1.61
C LYS A 63 7.09 1.31 -1.66
N ARG A 64 5.96 1.72 -2.25
CA ARG A 64 4.72 0.92 -2.23
C ARG A 64 4.77 -0.31 -3.12
N PHE A 65 5.60 -0.26 -4.15
CA PHE A 65 5.65 -1.24 -5.23
C PHE A 65 7.10 -1.65 -5.48
N GLU A 66 7.26 -2.85 -6.01
CA GLU A 66 8.54 -3.40 -6.43
C GLU A 66 8.38 -3.94 -7.85
N ILE A 67 9.30 -3.57 -8.75
CA ILE A 67 9.43 -4.18 -10.08
C ILE A 67 10.65 -5.11 -10.04
N LYS A 68 10.47 -6.36 -10.48
CA LYS A 68 11.53 -7.35 -10.57
C LYS A 68 11.28 -8.28 -11.76
N ASN A 69 12.27 -8.43 -12.64
CA ASN A 69 12.24 -9.34 -13.79
C ASN A 69 10.97 -9.20 -14.65
N GLY A 70 10.61 -7.96 -15.01
CA GLY A 70 9.41 -7.69 -15.83
C GLY A 70 8.07 -7.84 -15.10
N LYS A 71 8.08 -8.12 -13.79
CA LYS A 71 6.88 -8.23 -12.96
C LYS A 71 6.81 -7.14 -11.91
N ILE A 72 5.61 -6.85 -11.42
CA ILE A 72 5.36 -5.83 -10.39
C ILE A 72 4.47 -6.39 -9.27
N ARG A 73 4.73 -5.98 -8.03
CA ARG A 73 3.86 -6.27 -6.88
C ARG A 73 3.76 -5.09 -5.92
N ALA A 74 2.75 -5.11 -5.05
CA ALA A 74 2.76 -4.28 -3.85
C ALA A 74 3.69 -4.90 -2.78
N LEU A 75 4.37 -4.05 -2.01
CA LEU A 75 5.26 -4.51 -0.93
C LEU A 75 4.53 -4.79 0.37
N TYR A 76 3.33 -4.24 0.55
CA TYR A 76 2.54 -4.37 1.77
C TYR A 76 1.07 -4.02 1.52
N GLY A 77 0.23 -4.28 2.52
CA GLY A 77 -1.17 -3.87 2.52
C GLY A 77 -2.11 -4.82 1.78
N HIS A 78 -1.73 -6.07 1.52
CA HIS A 78 -2.63 -7.04 0.90
C HIS A 78 -3.80 -7.41 1.83
N SER A 79 -5.00 -7.46 1.27
CA SER A 79 -6.16 -8.16 1.87
C SER A 79 -6.40 -9.52 1.22
N ILE A 80 -5.74 -9.81 0.10
CA ILE A 80 -5.75 -11.11 -0.59
C ILE A 80 -4.59 -11.99 -0.10
N PRO A 81 -4.72 -13.32 -0.18
CA PRO A 81 -3.70 -14.24 0.31
C PRO A 81 -2.43 -14.19 -0.56
N VAL A 82 -1.39 -13.50 -0.07
CA VAL A 82 -0.04 -13.53 -0.67
C VAL A 82 1.01 -14.03 0.34
N LYS A 83 2.00 -14.78 -0.15
CA LYS A 83 3.14 -15.31 0.58
C LYS A 83 4.37 -14.42 0.34
N LEU A 84 4.40 -13.25 0.99
CA LEU A 84 5.62 -12.44 1.02
C LEU A 84 6.66 -13.12 1.92
N LYS A 85 7.82 -13.46 1.35
CA LYS A 85 9.00 -13.86 2.11
C LYS A 85 9.73 -12.60 2.57
N LEU A 86 9.22 -11.97 3.63
CA LEU A 86 9.88 -10.82 4.27
C LEU A 86 10.96 -11.36 5.22
N LYS A 87 12.14 -10.75 5.19
CA LYS A 87 13.17 -11.02 6.21
C LYS A 87 12.80 -10.28 7.48
N GLU A 88 12.99 -10.94 8.62
CA GLU A 88 12.88 -10.29 9.91
C GLU A 88 14.01 -9.26 10.06
N ASP A 89 13.67 -8.03 10.40
CA ASP A 89 14.62 -6.98 10.74
C ASP A 89 14.72 -6.87 12.26
N ARG A 90 15.87 -7.26 12.82
CA ARG A 90 16.14 -7.23 14.27
C ARG A 90 16.86 -5.97 14.73
N THR A 91 17.24 -5.11 13.79
CA THR A 91 18.04 -3.90 14.06
C THR A 91 17.16 -2.77 14.58
N VAL A 92 15.94 -2.67 14.07
CA VAL A 92 14.97 -1.65 14.48
C VAL A 92 14.34 -2.03 15.82
N LYS A 93 14.52 -1.18 16.84
CA LYS A 93 14.00 -1.42 18.19
C LYS A 93 12.68 -0.70 18.48
N VAL A 94 12.39 0.39 17.79
CA VAL A 94 11.22 1.22 18.04
C VAL A 94 10.52 1.55 16.71
N LEU A 95 9.21 1.37 16.70
CA LEU A 95 8.31 1.68 15.60
C LEU A 95 7.02 2.30 16.14
N TYR A 96 6.27 2.97 15.28
CA TYR A 96 5.10 3.77 15.67
C TYR A 96 3.83 3.29 14.98
N HIS A 97 2.69 3.36 15.67
CA HIS A 97 1.37 3.04 15.10
C HIS A 97 0.43 4.23 15.26
N GLY A 98 0.06 4.86 14.14
CA GLY A 98 -0.90 5.96 14.11
C GLY A 98 -2.34 5.47 14.02
N THR A 99 -3.20 5.91 14.94
CA THR A 99 -4.60 5.48 15.05
C THR A 99 -5.46 6.57 15.69
N THR A 100 -6.78 6.37 15.75
CA THR A 100 -7.72 7.31 16.40
C THR A 100 -7.77 7.12 17.92
N PRO A 101 -8.18 8.13 18.71
CA PRO A 101 -8.30 8.00 20.17
C PRO A 101 -9.17 6.81 20.61
N GLU A 102 -10.28 6.55 19.93
CA GLU A 102 -11.21 5.45 20.23
C GLU A 102 -10.56 4.10 19.98
N ALA A 103 -9.79 4.00 18.89
CA ALA A 103 -9.04 2.79 18.58
C ALA A 103 -7.87 2.59 19.57
N ALA A 104 -7.23 3.67 20.03
CA ALA A 104 -6.16 3.62 21.02
C ALA A 104 -6.68 3.05 22.35
N ALA A 105 -7.84 3.48 22.82
CA ALA A 105 -8.46 2.96 24.05
C ALA A 105 -8.72 1.43 23.97
N LYS A 106 -9.09 0.92 22.79
CA LYS A 106 -9.27 -0.53 22.56
C LYS A 106 -7.92 -1.25 22.49
N ILE A 107 -6.95 -0.68 21.78
CA ILE A 107 -5.60 -1.25 21.62
C ILE A 107 -4.90 -1.42 22.97
N LEU A 108 -5.04 -0.47 23.90
CA LEU A 108 -4.46 -0.57 25.24
C LEU A 108 -4.98 -1.78 26.03
N LYS A 109 -6.19 -2.26 25.71
CA LYS A 109 -6.79 -3.45 26.37
C LYS A 109 -6.46 -4.75 25.65
N THR A 110 -6.39 -4.75 24.32
CA THR A 110 -6.32 -6.00 23.52
C THR A 110 -5.03 -6.19 22.74
N GLY A 111 -4.10 -5.24 22.81
CA GLY A 111 -2.98 -5.13 21.89
C GLY A 111 -3.39 -4.70 20.48
N ILE A 112 -2.39 -4.42 19.64
CA ILE A 112 -2.61 -4.04 18.22
C ILE A 112 -2.87 -5.31 17.40
N LYS A 113 -3.99 -5.32 16.66
CA LYS A 113 -4.38 -6.43 15.78
C LYS A 113 -4.30 -6.01 14.31
N PRO A 114 -4.06 -6.95 13.37
CA PRO A 114 -3.95 -6.64 11.94
C PRO A 114 -5.31 -6.32 11.27
N MET A 115 -6.44 -6.60 11.94
CA MET A 115 -7.80 -6.36 11.45
C MET A 115 -8.06 -7.05 10.10
N LYS A 116 -8.57 -6.33 9.08
CA LYS A 116 -8.79 -6.85 7.72
C LYS A 116 -7.49 -7.08 6.91
N ARG A 117 -6.31 -6.85 7.49
CA ARG A 117 -5.01 -7.01 6.82
C ARG A 117 -4.33 -8.27 7.35
N LYS A 118 -3.29 -8.73 6.65
CA LYS A 118 -2.50 -9.90 7.07
C LYS A 118 -1.55 -9.60 8.24
N TRP A 119 -1.00 -8.39 8.31
CA TRP A 119 -0.05 -7.97 9.34
C TRP A 119 -0.41 -6.58 9.88
N VAL A 120 0.07 -6.29 11.10
CA VAL A 120 0.07 -4.93 11.64
C VAL A 120 1.07 -4.10 10.84
N HIS A 121 0.66 -2.90 10.44
CA HIS A 121 1.53 -1.95 9.76
C HIS A 121 2.04 -0.91 10.75
N LEU A 122 3.36 -0.81 10.86
CA LEU A 122 4.05 0.14 11.70
C LEU A 122 4.84 1.13 10.86
N SER A 123 5.02 2.33 11.40
CA SER A 123 5.75 3.44 10.78
C SER A 123 7.13 3.57 11.41
N PRO A 124 8.17 3.90 10.62
CA PRO A 124 9.52 4.11 11.15
C PRO A 124 9.67 5.42 11.93
N THR A 125 8.75 6.39 11.73
CA THR A 125 8.79 7.69 12.41
C THR A 125 7.41 8.10 12.92
N ILE A 126 7.40 8.95 13.95
CA ILE A 126 6.18 9.56 14.51
C ILE A 126 5.45 10.36 13.43
N GLU A 127 6.17 11.12 12.59
CA GLU A 127 5.57 11.94 11.54
C GLU A 127 4.76 11.08 10.56
N ILE A 128 5.32 9.96 10.09
CA ILE A 128 4.60 9.05 9.19
C ILE A 128 3.38 8.43 9.90
N ALA A 129 3.50 8.09 11.19
CA ALA A 129 2.37 7.60 11.98
C ALA A 129 1.25 8.65 12.10
N LYS A 130 1.56 9.91 12.40
CA LYS A 130 0.59 11.01 12.44
C LYS A 130 -0.13 11.18 11.10
N GLN A 131 0.61 11.21 10.00
CA GLN A 131 0.02 11.31 8.65
C GLN A 131 -0.91 10.12 8.30
N ILE A 132 -0.65 8.93 8.86
CA ILE A 132 -1.55 7.77 8.71
C ILE A 132 -2.79 7.93 9.59
N ALA A 133 -2.62 8.38 10.83
CA ALA A 133 -3.72 8.61 11.76
C ALA A 133 -4.71 9.63 11.20
N LEU A 134 -4.23 10.78 10.69
CA LEU A 134 -5.06 11.86 10.14
C LEU A 134 -6.00 11.40 9.01
N ARG A 135 -5.62 10.37 8.23
CA ARG A 135 -6.50 9.78 7.20
C ARG A 135 -7.73 9.10 7.77
N ARG A 136 -7.70 8.73 9.05
CA ARG A 136 -8.78 8.08 9.79
C ARG A 136 -9.48 9.03 10.75
N THR A 137 -8.82 10.11 11.17
CA THR A 137 -9.39 11.11 12.07
C THR A 137 -10.21 12.18 11.35
N ASN A 138 -10.01 12.40 10.03
CA ASN A 138 -10.86 13.30 9.25
C ASN A 138 -12.19 12.62 8.89
N ASN A 139 -13.13 12.58 9.84
CA ASN A 139 -14.58 12.57 9.57
C ASN A 139 -15.46 12.73 10.82
N GLN A 140 -14.98 13.35 11.90
CA GLN A 140 -15.85 13.84 12.98
C GLN A 140 -15.25 15.10 13.61
N GLN A 141 -15.61 16.24 13.03
CA GLN A 141 -16.03 17.46 13.72
C GLN A 141 -16.65 18.39 12.68
#